data_AF-A0A1Q8JT13-F1
#
_entry.id   AF-A0A1Q8JT13-F1
#
_cell.length_a   1.000
_cell.length_b   1.000
_cell.length_c   1.000
_cell.angle_alpha   90.00
_cell.angle_beta   90.00
_cell.angle_gamma   90.00
#
_symmetry.space_group_name_H-M   'P 1'
#
loop_
_entity.id
_entity.type
_entity.pdbx_description
1 polymer ?
#
loop_
_entity_poly.entity_id
_entity_poly.type
_entity_poly.pdbx_seq_one_letter_code
_entity_poly.pdbx_strand_id
1 'polypeptide(L)'
;MSGFQTYLDNAEAQTGITPRAFLDLAQERGLATAKAGEIIAWLKSDYGLGHGHAANLAQLITKGPDAVADRYNGGEPLRLDGRSA
;
A
#
# COMPACT_ATOMS: atom_id res chain seq x y z
N MET A 1 1.21 -0.66 -16.97
CA MET A 1 1.01 -0.68 -15.51
C MET A 1 -0.03 0.37 -15.14
N SER A 2 -0.96 0.02 -14.26
CA SER A 2 -1.90 1.00 -13.71
C SER A 2 -1.16 2.05 -12.89
N GLY A 3 -1.72 3.26 -12.77
CA GLY A 3 -1.13 4.30 -11.91
C GLY A 3 -1.00 3.83 -10.47
N PHE A 4 -1.90 2.97 -9.99
CA PHE A 4 -1.86 2.42 -8.64
C PHE A 4 -0.64 1.53 -8.40
N GLN A 5 -0.33 0.62 -9.32
CA GLN A 5 0.86 -0.23 -9.21
C GLN A 5 2.15 0.59 -9.13
N THR A 6 2.26 1.66 -9.93
CA THR A 6 3.42 2.57 -9.88
C THR A 6 3.62 3.18 -8.49
N TYR A 7 2.54 3.51 -7.77
CA TYR A 7 2.65 4.02 -6.40
C TYR A 7 3.16 2.96 -5.42
N LEU A 8 2.70 1.72 -5.55
CA LEU A 8 3.20 0.61 -4.71
C LEU A 8 4.69 0.36 -4.95
N ASP A 9 5.11 0.38 -6.22
CA ASP A 9 6.51 0.18 -6.60
C ASP A 9 7.41 1.30 -6.11
N ASN A 10 6.94 2.55 -6.18
CA ASN A 10 7.70 3.69 -5.70
C ASN A 10 7.80 3.68 -4.16
N ALA A 11 6.75 3.24 -3.46
CA ALA A 11 6.80 3.07 -2.01
C ALA A 11 7.81 1.98 -1.62
N GLU A 12 7.83 0.84 -2.32
CA GLU A 12 8.84 -0.20 -2.13
C GLU A 12 10.25 0.30 -2.45
N ALA A 13 10.42 1.02 -3.56
CA ALA A 13 11.72 1.58 -3.96
C ALA A 13 12.27 2.54 -2.91
N GLN A 14 11.40 3.33 -2.26
CA GLN A 14 11.79 4.30 -1.26
C GLN A 14 12.09 3.65 0.11
N THR A 15 11.34 2.62 0.49
CA THR A 15 11.38 2.06 1.85
C THR A 15 12.11 0.74 1.97
N GLY A 16 12.29 0.03 0.86
CA GLY A 16 12.77 -1.36 0.83
C GLY A 16 11.73 -2.38 1.31
N ILE A 17 10.50 -1.96 1.60
CA ILE A 17 9.42 -2.80 2.15
C ILE A 17 8.41 -3.08 1.05
N THR A 18 8.06 -4.36 0.87
CA THR A 18 7.08 -4.75 -0.15
C THR A 18 5.67 -4.35 0.26
N PRO A 19 4.74 -4.14 -0.70
CA PRO A 19 3.34 -3.87 -0.38
C PRO A 19 2.69 -4.95 0.51
N ARG A 20 3.06 -6.23 0.33
CA ARG A 20 2.62 -7.33 1.19
C ARG A 20 3.07 -7.12 2.64
N ALA A 21 4.34 -6.78 2.84
CA ALA A 21 4.87 -6.54 4.18
C ALA A 21 4.18 -5.34 4.87
N PHE A 22 3.79 -4.30 4.12
CA PHE A 22 2.97 -3.21 4.69
C PHE A 22 1.59 -3.66 5.16
N LEU A 23 0.95 -4.62 4.47
CA LEU A 23 -0.31 -5.20 4.93
C LEU A 23 -0.12 -5.94 6.25
N ASP A 24 0.94 -6.74 6.37
CA ASP A 24 1.25 -7.52 7.57
C ASP A 24 1.58 -6.58 8.75
N LEU A 25 2.42 -5.58 8.54
CA LEU A 25 2.75 -4.55 9.53
C LEU A 25 1.50 -3.78 10.01
N ALA A 26 0.56 -3.50 9.11
CA ALA A 26 -0.69 -2.85 9.47
C ALA A 26 -1.59 -3.77 10.31
N GLN A 27 -1.63 -5.07 10.03
CA GLN A 27 -2.36 -6.05 10.85
C GLN A 27 -1.76 -6.15 12.25
N GLU A 28 -0.43 -6.31 12.35
CA GLU A 28 0.30 -6.40 13.62
C GLU A 28 0.08 -5.16 14.50
N ARG A 29 -0.04 -3.99 13.89
CA ARG A 29 -0.29 -2.71 14.57
C ARG A 29 -1.78 -2.45 14.87
N GLY A 30 -2.69 -3.34 14.48
CA GLY A 30 -4.13 -3.12 14.60
C GLY A 30 -4.68 -1.99 13.71
N LEU A 31 -3.94 -1.62 12.66
CA LEU A 31 -4.29 -0.54 11.73
C LEU A 31 -5.12 -0.99 10.54
N ALA A 32 -5.30 -2.30 10.34
CA ALA A 32 -6.10 -2.83 9.24
C ALA A 32 -7.58 -2.38 9.25
N THR A 33 -8.10 -2.02 10.42
CA THR A 33 -9.47 -1.50 10.62
C THR A 33 -9.50 0.00 10.98
N ALA A 34 -8.34 0.65 11.02
CA ALA A 34 -8.21 2.07 11.34
C ALA A 34 -8.68 2.97 10.19
N LYS A 35 -8.88 4.26 10.48
CA LYS A 35 -9.22 5.22 9.42
C LYS A 35 -8.01 5.46 8.54
N ALA A 36 -8.24 5.68 7.25
CA ALA A 36 -7.18 5.94 6.27
C ALA A 36 -6.22 7.07 6.70
N GLY A 37 -6.73 8.12 7.35
CA GLY A 37 -5.90 9.22 7.86
C GLY A 37 -4.87 8.80 8.91
N GLU A 38 -5.20 7.83 9.76
CA GLU A 38 -4.30 7.29 10.79
C GLU A 38 -3.18 6.47 10.16
N ILE A 39 -3.55 5.64 9.16
CA ILE A 39 -2.59 4.84 8.39
C ILE A 39 -1.65 5.75 7.59
N ILE A 40 -2.17 6.81 6.97
CA ILE A 40 -1.35 7.81 6.27
C ILE A 40 -0.37 8.48 7.24
N ALA A 41 -0.83 8.88 8.42
CA ALA A 41 0.04 9.50 9.42
C ALA A 41 1.17 8.57 9.85
N TRP A 42 0.86 7.30 10.11
CA TRP A 42 1.84 6.26 10.41
C TRP A 42 2.86 6.08 9.28
N LEU A 43 2.39 5.90 8.04
CA LEU A 43 3.26 5.67 6.87
C LEU A 43 4.22 6.85 6.61
N LYS A 44 3.76 8.08 6.86
CA LYS A 44 4.59 9.28 6.77
C LYS A 44 5.61 9.36 7.91
N SER A 45 5.19 9.07 9.14
CA SER A 45 6.03 9.15 10.34
C SER A 45 7.14 8.11 10.34
N ASP A 46 6.79 6.85 10.11
CA ASP A 46 7.71 5.72 10.32
C ASP A 46 8.56 5.43 9.08
N TYR A 47 8.07 5.76 7.88
CA TYR A 47 8.72 5.39 6.61
C TYR A 47 8.99 6.58 5.68
N GLY A 48 8.68 7.81 6.10
CA GLY A 48 8.99 9.02 5.33
C GLY A 48 8.26 9.12 3.98
N LEU A 49 7.16 8.37 3.79
CA LEU A 49 6.45 8.35 2.52
C LEU A 49 5.78 9.69 2.21
N GLY A 50 5.82 10.10 0.94
CA GLY A 50 5.04 11.23 0.46
C GLY A 50 3.53 10.95 0.54
N HIS A 51 2.70 12.01 0.57
CA HIS A 51 1.25 11.86 0.80
C HIS A 51 0.57 10.94 -0.23
N GLY A 52 0.91 11.03 -1.52
CA GLY A 52 0.31 10.17 -2.55
C GLY A 52 0.62 8.68 -2.36
N HIS A 53 1.86 8.34 -2.00
CA HIS A 53 2.28 6.95 -1.77
C HIS A 53 1.60 6.40 -0.51
N ALA A 54 1.60 7.20 0.57
CA ALA A 54 0.94 6.85 1.81
C ALA A 54 -0.58 6.66 1.64
N ALA A 55 -1.24 7.51 0.84
CA ALA A 55 -2.68 7.41 0.59
C ALA A 55 -3.04 6.13 -0.16
N ASN A 56 -2.26 5.74 -1.18
CA ASN A 56 -2.51 4.50 -1.91
C ASN A 56 -2.26 3.26 -1.05
N LEU A 57 -1.20 3.22 -0.25
CA LEU A 57 -0.98 2.14 0.70
C LEU A 57 -2.09 2.08 1.75
N ALA A 58 -2.56 3.21 2.26
CA ALA A 58 -3.70 3.24 3.18
C ALA A 58 -4.99 2.71 2.54
N GLN A 59 -5.21 3.01 1.25
CA GLN A 59 -6.33 2.44 0.51
C GLN A 59 -6.17 0.92 0.34
N LEU A 60 -4.97 0.44 0.03
CA LEU A 60 -4.67 -1.00 -0.04
C LEU A 60 -4.95 -1.71 1.29
N ILE A 61 -4.47 -1.13 2.40
CA ILE A 61 -4.66 -1.69 3.75
C ILE A 61 -6.15 -1.74 4.15
N THR A 62 -6.91 -0.68 3.86
CA THR A 62 -8.31 -0.58 4.29
C THR A 62 -9.30 -1.31 3.39
N LYS A 63 -8.96 -1.53 2.10
CA LYS A 63 -9.86 -2.15 1.12
C LYS A 63 -9.46 -3.56 0.73
N GLY A 64 -8.21 -3.92 0.92
CA GLY A 64 -7.64 -5.19 0.50
C GLY A 64 -7.23 -5.21 -0.98
N PRO A 65 -6.39 -6.18 -1.37
CA PRO A 65 -5.83 -6.27 -2.72
C PRO A 65 -6.87 -6.39 -3.83
N ASP A 66 -7.85 -7.27 -3.66
CA ASP A 66 -8.80 -7.64 -4.72
C ASP A 66 -9.68 -6.44 -5.10
N ALA A 67 -10.24 -5.75 -4.11
CA ALA A 67 -11.07 -4.56 -4.35
C ALA A 67 -10.29 -3.42 -5.03
N VAL A 68 -8.99 -3.31 -4.75
CA VAL A 68 -8.12 -2.31 -5.37
C VAL A 68 -7.74 -2.73 -6.79
N ALA A 69 -7.45 -4.02 -7.01
CA ALA A 69 -7.18 -4.60 -8.33
C ALA A 69 -8.37 -4.39 -9.28
N ASP A 70 -9.59 -4.70 -8.84
CA ASP A 70 -10.82 -4.48 -9.59
C ASP A 70 -10.98 -3.01 -9.98
N ARG A 71 -10.68 -2.09 -9.06
CA ARG A 71 -10.88 -0.65 -9.27
C ARG A 71 -9.82 0.00 -10.15
N TYR A 72 -8.56 -0.38 -10.01
CA TYR A 72 -7.43 0.37 -10.60
C TYR A 72 -6.61 -0.43 -11.60
N ASN A 73 -6.70 -1.76 -11.55
CA ASN A 73 -5.90 -2.66 -12.37
C ASN A 73 -6.77 -3.48 -13.34
N GLY A 74 -8.04 -3.13 -13.50
CA GLY A 74 -8.96 -3.84 -14.41
C GLY A 74 -9.26 -5.28 -13.96
N GLY A 75 -9.15 -5.56 -12.67
CA GLY A 75 -9.30 -6.91 -12.10
C GLY A 75 -8.03 -7.76 -12.15
N GLU A 76 -6.97 -7.31 -12.82
CA GLU A 76 -5.69 -8.01 -12.80
C GLU A 76 -5.04 -7.90 -11.41
N PRO A 77 -4.47 -8.99 -10.87
CA PRO A 77 -3.82 -8.96 -9.56
C PRO A 77 -2.73 -7.88 -9.45
N LEU A 78 -2.67 -7.22 -8.29
CA LEU A 78 -1.58 -6.32 -7.94
C LEU A 78 -0.32 -7.11 -7.62
N ARG A 79 0.84 -6.59 -8.01
CA ARG A 79 2.12 -7.15 -7.59
C ARG A 79 2.46 -6.63 -6.18
N LEU A 80 2.44 -7.54 -5.20
CA LEU A 80 2.63 -7.20 -3.78
C LEU A 80 3.93 -7.75 -3.18
N ASP A 81 4.56 -8.73 -3.81
CA ASP A 81 5.68 -9.50 -3.24
C ASP A 81 7.06 -9.00 -3.70
N GLY A 82 7.13 -7.82 -4.32
CA GLY A 82 8.38 -7.19 -4.76
C GLY A 82 8.32 -6.72 -6.21
N ARG A 83 9.22 -5.82 -6.63
CA ARG A 83 9.31 -5.32 -8.02
C ARG A 83 9.83 -6.30 -9.06
N SER A 84 10.48 -7.39 -8.62
CA SER A 84 11.07 -8.41 -9.50
C SER A 84 10.25 -9.70 -9.59
N ALA A 85 9.10 -9.74 -8.90
CA ALA A 85 8.19 -10.88 -8.84
C ALA A 85 7.20 -10.90 -10.01
#